data_AF-A0A7V6PXQ3-F1
#
_entry.id   AF-A0A7V6PXQ3-F1
#
_cell.length_a   1.000
_cell.length_b   1.000
_cell.length_c   1.000
_cell.angle_alpha   90.00
_cell.angle_beta   90.00
_cell.angle_gamma   90.00
#
_symmetry.space_group_name_H-M   'P 1'
#
loop_
_entity.id
_entity.type
_entity.pdbx_description
1 polymer ?
#
loop_
_entity_poly.entity_id
_entity_poly.type
_entity_poly.pdbx_seq_one_letter_code
_entity_poly.pdbx_strand_id
1 'polypeptide(L)'
;QMLISLGMKPIPFLSSPKYFRYVLVFSDMWKECGWGAIIYIASMSNIDPNLYEAAKIDGAKRLQLIRYITLPSIASVIIVMLILRLGSVLDAGFDQIYIFYSVPVYEVADIIDTWVYRTGLEQLNFSLGSAVGLFKSLIGMLLIISSNAIARRWDEGIW
;
A
#
# COMPACT_ATOMS: atom_id res chain seq x y z
N GLN A 1 -0.52 28.00 13.41
CA GLN A 1 -0.95 29.33 13.89
C GLN A 1 -2.41 29.67 13.50
N MET A 2 -2.91 29.26 12.32
CA MET A 2 -4.33 29.45 11.94
C MET A 2 -5.40 28.77 12.83
N LEU A 3 -5.08 27.64 13.48
CA LEU A 3 -6.02 26.98 14.41
C LEU A 3 -6.19 27.76 15.72
N ILE A 4 -5.13 28.45 16.16
CA ILE A 4 -5.12 29.24 17.40
C ILE A 4 -5.93 30.52 17.21
N SER A 5 -5.88 31.13 16.02
CA SER A 5 -6.75 32.26 15.67
C SER A 5 -8.24 31.90 15.57
N LEU A 6 -8.57 30.61 15.46
CA LEU A 6 -9.94 30.09 15.48
C LEU A 6 -10.38 29.58 16.86
N GLY A 7 -9.60 29.82 17.93
CA GLY A 7 -9.91 29.39 19.30
C GLY A 7 -9.73 27.89 19.55
N MET A 8 -9.18 27.15 18.59
CA MET A 8 -8.94 25.72 18.73
C MET A 8 -7.55 25.43 19.30
N LYS A 9 -7.45 24.44 20.19
CA LYS A 9 -6.15 23.96 20.70
C LYS A 9 -5.34 23.37 19.53
N PRO A 10 -4.03 23.67 19.43
CA PRO A 10 -3.19 23.07 18.40
C PRO A 10 -3.15 21.55 18.59
N ILE A 11 -3.51 20.80 17.53
CA ILE A 11 -3.47 19.34 17.53
C ILE A 11 -2.07 18.92 17.06
N PRO A 12 -1.26 18.26 17.91
CA PRO A 12 0.07 17.83 17.53
C PRO A 12 -0.01 16.52 16.72
N PHE A 13 -0.30 16.62 15.42
CA PHE A 13 -0.51 15.47 14.54
C PHE A 13 0.69 14.49 14.50
N LEU A 14 1.91 15.02 14.46
CA LEU A 14 3.15 14.22 14.39
C LEU A 14 3.73 13.83 15.76
N SER A 15 3.29 14.46 16.84
CA SER A 15 3.81 14.18 18.20
C SER A 15 2.79 13.45 19.08
N SER A 16 1.57 13.22 18.57
CA SER A 16 0.52 12.48 19.27
C SER A 16 0.43 11.05 18.73
N PRO A 17 0.68 10.02 19.55
CA PRO A 17 0.56 8.62 19.15
C PRO A 17 -0.79 8.27 18.52
N LYS A 18 -1.87 8.91 18.99
CA LYS A 18 -3.23 8.73 18.48
C LYS A 18 -3.40 9.12 17.01
N TYR A 19 -2.72 10.18 16.56
CA TYR A 19 -2.91 10.74 15.21
C TYR A 19 -1.83 10.31 14.24
N PHE A 20 -0.66 9.94 14.76
CA PHE A 20 0.52 9.59 13.98
C PHE A 20 0.24 8.52 12.89
N ARG A 21 -0.41 7.41 13.26
CA ARG A 21 -0.75 6.34 12.32
C ARG A 21 -1.71 6.79 11.22
N TYR A 22 -2.69 7.62 11.54
CA TYR A 22 -3.63 8.15 10.54
C TYR A 22 -2.93 9.08 9.56
N VAL A 23 -2.04 9.94 10.06
CA VAL A 23 -1.25 10.85 9.22
C VAL A 23 -0.37 10.03 8.28
N LEU A 24 0.35 9.02 8.79
CA LEU A 24 1.19 8.15 7.99
C LEU A 24 0.43 7.43 6.88
N VAL A 25 -0.69 6.78 7.22
CA VAL A 25 -1.50 6.03 6.23
C VAL A 25 -2.09 6.98 5.19
N PHE A 26 -2.58 8.15 5.62
CA PHE A 26 -3.15 9.11 4.69
C PHE A 26 -2.10 9.71 3.74
N SER A 27 -0.92 10.07 4.24
CA SER A 27 0.15 10.61 3.40
C SER A 27 0.74 9.56 2.47
N ASP A 28 0.84 8.31 2.91
CA ASP A 28 1.28 7.21 2.05
C ASP A 28 0.24 6.93 0.95
N MET A 29 -1.04 6.85 1.31
CA MET A 29 -2.13 6.70 0.35
C MET A 29 -2.15 7.85 -0.67
N TRP A 30 -1.96 9.09 -0.23
CA TRP A 30 -1.86 10.25 -1.12
C TRP A 30 -0.71 10.12 -2.12
N LYS A 31 0.47 9.71 -1.65
CA LYS A 31 1.67 9.51 -2.47
C LYS A 31 1.48 8.38 -3.50
N GLU A 32 0.94 7.25 -3.06
CA GLU A 32 0.81 6.03 -3.88
C GLU A 32 -0.41 6.04 -4.81
N CYS A 33 -1.47 6.79 -4.46
CA CYS A 33 -2.71 6.85 -5.25
C CYS A 33 -2.45 7.27 -6.69
N GLY A 34 -1.53 8.21 -6.93
CA GLY A 34 -1.22 8.69 -8.27
C GLY A 34 -0.70 7.57 -9.18
N TRP A 35 0.31 6.83 -8.72
CA TRP A 35 0.91 5.74 -9.49
C TRP A 35 -0.09 4.59 -9.72
N GLY A 36 -0.82 4.18 -8.67
CA GLY A 36 -1.82 3.13 -8.78
C GLY A 36 -2.95 3.48 -9.75
N ALA A 37 -3.41 4.74 -9.73
CA ALA A 37 -4.47 5.20 -10.64
C ALA A 37 -4.04 5.13 -12.12
N ILE A 38 -2.79 5.46 -12.44
CA ILE A 38 -2.29 5.40 -13.83
C ILE A 38 -2.40 3.97 -14.37
N ILE A 39 -1.96 2.99 -13.59
CA ILE A 39 -1.99 1.57 -13.98
C ILE A 39 -3.43 1.10 -14.20
N TYR A 40 -4.33 1.42 -13.26
CA TYR A 40 -5.72 1.00 -13.40
C TYR A 40 -6.43 1.71 -14.55
N ILE A 41 -6.18 3.01 -14.77
CA ILE A 41 -6.74 3.73 -15.93
C ILE A 41 -6.23 3.14 -17.25
N ALA A 42 -4.93 2.85 -17.35
CA ALA A 42 -4.35 2.21 -18.53
C ALA A 42 -4.99 0.84 -18.81
N SER A 43 -5.24 0.05 -17.77
CA SER A 43 -5.93 -1.24 -17.93
C SER A 43 -7.38 -1.08 -18.40
N MET A 44 -8.11 -0.09 -17.88
CA MET A 44 -9.50 0.18 -18.27
C MET A 44 -9.62 0.68 -19.71
N SER A 45 -8.61 1.38 -20.23
CA SER A 45 -8.58 1.84 -21.62
C SER A 45 -8.51 0.72 -22.66
N ASN A 46 -8.13 -0.50 -22.26
CA ASN A 46 -8.12 -1.67 -23.14
C ASN A 46 -9.49 -2.39 -23.23
N ILE A 47 -10.48 -1.98 -22.44
CA ILE A 47 -11.81 -2.62 -22.44
C ILE A 47 -12.56 -2.17 -23.70
N ASP A 48 -13.13 -3.12 -24.45
CA ASP A 48 -13.95 -2.84 -25.63
C ASP A 48 -15.17 -1.95 -25.25
N PRO A 49 -15.31 -0.75 -25.86
CA PRO A 49 -16.47 0.12 -25.66
C PRO A 49 -17.81 -0.56 -25.94
N ASN A 50 -17.86 -1.54 -26.86
CA ASN A 50 -19.10 -2.25 -27.23
C ASN A 50 -19.74 -2.95 -26.01
N LEU A 51 -18.94 -3.43 -25.06
CA LEU A 51 -19.45 -4.05 -23.83
C LEU A 51 -20.26 -3.05 -22.99
N TYR A 52 -19.79 -1.81 -22.91
CA TYR A 52 -20.49 -0.75 -22.17
C TYR A 52 -21.73 -0.26 -22.91
N GLU A 53 -21.70 -0.21 -24.24
CA GLU A 53 -22.84 0.22 -25.06
C GLU A 53 -23.96 -0.82 -25.02
N ALA A 54 -23.65 -2.10 -25.22
CA ALA A 54 -24.61 -3.20 -25.11
C ALA A 54 -25.28 -3.22 -23.73
N ALA A 55 -24.50 -3.14 -22.65
CA ALA A 55 -25.05 -3.13 -21.31
C ALA A 55 -25.93 -1.90 -21.00
N LYS A 56 -25.64 -0.75 -21.61
CA LYS A 56 -26.50 0.45 -21.49
C LYS A 56 -27.82 0.27 -22.24
N ILE A 57 -27.81 -0.40 -23.40
CA ILE A 57 -29.04 -0.75 -24.14
C ILE A 57 -29.91 -1.68 -23.30
N ASP A 58 -29.30 -2.61 -22.56
CA ASP A 58 -29.99 -3.51 -21.61
C ASP A 58 -30.40 -2.83 -20.28
N GLY A 59 -30.17 -1.52 -20.15
CA GLY A 59 -30.61 -0.73 -18.98
C GLY A 59 -29.68 -0.78 -17.77
N ALA A 60 -28.41 -1.19 -17.94
CA ALA A 60 -27.44 -1.23 -16.83
C ALA A 60 -27.08 0.16 -16.29
N LYS A 61 -27.11 0.30 -14.96
CA LYS A 61 -26.70 1.52 -14.24
C LYS A 61 -25.18 1.58 -14.05
N ARG A 62 -24.62 2.77 -13.78
CA ARG A 62 -23.17 2.98 -13.58
C ARG A 62 -22.51 1.99 -12.62
N LEU A 63 -23.14 1.70 -11.48
CA LEU A 63 -22.59 0.77 -10.48
C LEU A 63 -22.58 -0.69 -11.00
N GLN A 64 -23.53 -1.05 -11.86
CA GLN A 64 -23.58 -2.36 -12.51
C GLN A 64 -22.49 -2.48 -13.56
N LEU A 65 -22.26 -1.44 -14.37
CA LEU A 65 -21.15 -1.41 -15.33
C LEU A 65 -19.80 -1.60 -14.62
N ILE A 66 -19.57 -0.92 -13.50
CA ILE A 66 -18.34 -1.08 -12.71
C ILE A 66 -18.20 -2.51 -12.18
N ARG A 67 -19.26 -3.07 -11.58
CA ARG A 67 -19.21 -4.38 -10.93
C ARG A 67 -19.13 -5.55 -11.90
N TYR A 68 -19.82 -5.48 -13.03
CA TYR A 68 -19.99 -6.62 -13.94
C TYR A 68 -19.15 -6.53 -15.21
N ILE A 69 -18.65 -5.34 -15.57
CA ILE A 69 -17.79 -5.14 -16.75
C ILE A 69 -16.41 -4.70 -16.29
N THR A 70 -16.30 -3.51 -15.69
CA THR A 70 -14.99 -2.92 -15.39
C THR A 70 -14.16 -3.78 -14.46
N LEU A 71 -14.71 -4.17 -13.31
CA LEU A 71 -13.97 -4.90 -12.27
C LEU A 71 -13.53 -6.31 -12.73
N PRO A 72 -14.38 -7.13 -13.38
CA PRO A 72 -13.93 -8.40 -13.96
C PRO A 72 -12.91 -8.21 -15.08
N SER A 73 -13.04 -7.19 -15.93
CA SER A 73 -12.12 -6.98 -17.06
C SER A 73 -10.71 -6.56 -16.63
N ILE A 74 -10.54 -5.91 -15.47
CA ILE A 74 -9.23 -5.51 -14.94
C ILE A 74 -8.75 -6.38 -13.77
N ALA A 75 -9.48 -7.45 -13.44
CA ALA A 75 -9.19 -8.31 -12.29
C ALA A 75 -7.74 -8.82 -12.32
N SER A 76 -7.28 -9.28 -13.48
CA SER A 76 -5.92 -9.81 -13.63
C SER A 76 -4.86 -8.75 -13.31
N VAL A 77 -5.08 -7.50 -13.72
CA VAL A 77 -4.18 -6.38 -13.37
C VAL A 77 -4.20 -6.09 -11.88
N ILE A 78 -5.37 -6.13 -11.24
CA ILE A 78 -5.49 -5.97 -9.78
C ILE A 78 -4.73 -7.08 -9.05
N ILE A 79 -4.85 -8.34 -9.48
CA ILE A 79 -4.16 -9.47 -8.86
C ILE A 79 -2.65 -9.36 -9.02
N VAL A 80 -2.15 -9.04 -10.22
CA VAL A 80 -0.71 -8.82 -10.45
C VAL A 80 -0.18 -7.71 -9.53
N MET A 81 -0.88 -6.57 -9.46
CA MET A 81 -0.49 -5.46 -8.59
C MET A 81 -0.52 -5.86 -7.11
N LEU A 82 -1.50 -6.65 -6.69
CA LEU A 82 -1.60 -7.16 -5.32
C LEU A 82 -0.41 -8.07 -4.98
N ILE A 83 -0.06 -9.01 -5.85
CA ILE A 83 1.09 -9.93 -5.64
C ILE A 83 2.38 -9.13 -5.50
N LEU A 84 2.61 -8.15 -6.37
CA LEU A 84 3.80 -7.30 -6.31
C LEU A 84 3.86 -6.49 -5.01
N ARG A 85 2.72 -5.97 -4.53
CA ARG A 85 2.66 -5.22 -3.27
C ARG A 85 2.80 -6.10 -2.02
N LEU A 86 2.33 -7.35 -2.06
CA LEU A 86 2.49 -8.28 -0.94
C LEU A 86 3.95 -8.64 -0.69
N GLY A 87 4.79 -8.64 -1.73
CA GLY A 87 6.23 -8.86 -1.59
C GLY A 87 6.93 -7.83 -0.72
N SER A 88 6.52 -6.56 -0.81
CA SER A 88 7.09 -5.43 -0.07
C SER A 88 6.27 -5.03 1.15
N VAL A 89 5.27 -5.82 1.56
CA VAL A 89 4.36 -5.45 2.67
C VAL A 89 5.08 -5.27 4.01
N LEU A 90 6.21 -5.97 4.19
CA LEU A 90 7.03 -5.86 5.39
C LEU A 90 7.92 -4.61 5.39
N ASP A 91 8.10 -3.96 4.25
CA ASP A 91 8.77 -2.68 4.11
C ASP A 91 7.70 -1.58 4.21
N ALA A 92 7.25 -1.30 5.45
CA ALA A 92 6.08 -0.46 5.75
C ALA A 92 6.32 1.06 5.54
N GLY A 93 7.15 1.44 4.56
CA GLY A 93 7.50 2.83 4.29
C GLY A 93 8.56 3.37 5.24
N PHE A 94 9.66 2.64 5.42
CA PHE A 94 10.81 3.00 6.26
C PHE A 94 11.17 4.48 6.13
N ASP A 95 11.39 4.98 4.90
CA ASP A 95 11.81 6.36 4.67
C ASP A 95 10.85 7.38 5.27
N GLN A 96 9.55 7.18 5.06
CA GLN A 96 8.52 8.08 5.55
C GLN A 96 8.40 8.02 7.08
N ILE A 97 8.42 6.81 7.64
CA ILE A 97 8.34 6.62 9.10
C ILE A 97 9.56 7.21 9.77
N TYR A 98 10.75 7.00 9.21
CA TYR A 98 12.01 7.51 9.72
C TYR A 98 12.05 9.05 9.71
N ILE A 99 11.54 9.69 8.67
CA ILE A 99 11.46 11.17 8.59
C ILE A 99 10.49 11.74 9.63
N PHE A 100 9.34 11.09 9.86
CA PHE A 100 8.34 11.55 10.83
C PHE A 100 8.63 11.08 12.26
N TYR A 101 9.68 10.29 12.43
CA TYR A 101 10.05 9.65 13.67
C TYR A 101 10.41 10.67 14.75
N SER A 102 9.85 10.53 15.94
CA SER A 102 10.24 11.34 17.10
C SER A 102 9.99 10.61 18.42
N VAL A 103 10.70 11.02 19.47
CA VAL A 103 10.62 10.40 20.81
C VAL A 103 9.16 10.27 21.33
N PRO A 104 8.27 11.28 21.18
CA PRO A 104 6.90 11.19 21.69
C PRO A 104 6.02 10.14 20.99
N VAL A 105 6.36 9.72 19.77
CA VAL A 105 5.59 8.73 18.99
C VAL A 105 6.31 7.40 18.83
N TYR A 106 7.46 7.23 19.49
CA TYR A 106 8.31 6.06 19.40
C TYR A 106 7.52 4.75 19.57
N GLU A 107 6.64 4.68 20.57
CA GLU A 107 5.81 3.51 20.88
C GLU A 107 4.92 3.05 19.71
N VAL A 108 4.47 3.98 18.86
CA VAL A 108 3.57 3.66 17.75
C VAL A 108 4.22 3.78 16.37
N ALA A 109 5.40 4.41 16.31
CA ALA A 109 6.15 4.69 15.09
C ALA A 109 7.25 3.66 14.82
N ASP A 110 7.74 2.96 15.85
CA ASP A 110 8.81 1.98 15.67
C ASP A 110 8.30 0.74 14.94
N ILE A 111 8.94 0.44 13.81
CA ILE A 111 8.72 -0.74 12.99
C ILE A 111 9.99 -1.60 12.96
N ILE A 112 9.90 -2.80 12.39
CA ILE A 112 11.06 -3.71 12.27
C ILE A 112 12.23 -2.99 11.59
N ASP A 113 11.99 -2.20 10.55
CA ASP A 113 13.04 -1.52 9.79
C ASP A 113 13.73 -0.39 10.55
N THR A 114 12.98 0.40 11.32
CA THR A 114 13.57 1.47 12.14
C THR A 114 14.38 0.90 13.29
N TRP A 115 13.94 -0.23 13.85
CA TRP A 115 14.69 -0.97 14.86
C TRP A 115 15.96 -1.60 14.28
N VAL A 116 15.86 -2.27 13.13
CA VAL A 116 17.02 -2.85 12.41
C VAL A 116 18.02 -1.77 12.00
N TYR A 117 17.55 -0.62 11.54
CA TYR A 117 18.41 0.51 11.21
C TYR A 117 19.20 0.97 12.44
N ARG A 118 18.53 1.20 13.56
CA ARG A 118 19.15 1.64 14.81
C ARG A 118 20.15 0.63 15.36
N THR A 119 19.74 -0.62 15.52
CA THR A 119 20.61 -1.65 16.12
C THR A 119 21.67 -2.12 15.12
N GLY A 120 21.34 -2.23 13.84
CA GLY A 120 22.23 -2.75 12.81
C GLY A 120 23.27 -1.74 12.33
N LEU A 121 22.87 -0.49 12.08
CA LEU A 121 23.75 0.55 11.53
C LEU A 121 24.26 1.51 12.62
N GLU A 122 23.39 2.08 13.46
CA GLU A 122 23.84 3.06 14.48
C GLU A 122 24.68 2.41 15.59
N GLN A 123 24.30 1.21 16.04
CA GLN A 123 25.04 0.45 17.06
C GLN A 123 26.11 -0.48 16.48
N LEU A 124 26.36 -0.41 15.16
CA LEU A 124 27.35 -1.21 14.42
C LEU A 124 27.15 -2.75 14.51
N ASN A 125 25.93 -3.22 14.82
CA ASN A 125 25.60 -4.64 14.88
C ASN A 125 25.12 -5.18 13.52
N PHE A 126 26.00 -5.14 12.53
CA PHE A 126 25.67 -5.49 11.14
C PHE A 126 25.15 -6.93 10.98
N SER A 127 25.63 -7.87 11.80
CA SER A 127 25.21 -9.28 11.74
C SER A 127 23.73 -9.44 12.03
N LEU A 128 23.21 -8.76 13.06
CA LEU A 128 21.80 -8.76 13.40
C LEU A 128 20.97 -8.10 12.28
N GLY A 129 21.42 -6.96 11.77
CA GLY A 129 20.72 -6.27 10.68
C GLY A 129 20.57 -7.12 9.42
N SER A 130 21.65 -7.80 9.00
CA SER A 130 21.60 -8.72 7.88
C SER A 130 20.70 -9.94 8.13
N ALA A 131 20.71 -10.50 9.35
CA ALA A 131 19.88 -11.65 9.68
C ALA A 131 18.37 -11.33 9.60
N VAL A 132 17.97 -10.16 10.11
CA VAL A 132 16.56 -9.72 10.03
C VAL A 132 16.18 -9.42 8.58
N GLY A 133 17.05 -8.76 7.81
CA GLY A 133 16.82 -8.53 6.38
C GLY A 133 16.59 -9.84 5.61
N LEU A 134 17.40 -10.87 5.86
CA LEU A 134 17.21 -12.19 5.25
C LEU A 134 15.86 -12.82 5.64
N PHE A 135 15.50 -12.73 6.93
CA PHE A 135 14.21 -13.24 7.42
C PHE A 135 13.02 -12.55 6.75
N LYS A 136 13.07 -11.22 6.60
CA LYS A 136 12.03 -10.46 5.88
C LYS A 136 11.92 -10.90 4.42
N SER A 137 13.05 -11.05 3.73
CA SER A 137 13.08 -11.52 2.33
C SER A 137 12.47 -12.92 2.17
N LEU A 138 12.71 -13.83 3.12
CA LEU A 138 12.10 -15.16 3.12
C LEU A 138 10.57 -15.08 3.27
N ILE A 139 10.07 -14.25 4.19
CA ILE A 139 8.62 -14.07 4.35
C ILE A 139 8.01 -13.42 3.10
N GLY A 140 8.63 -12.37 2.56
CA GLY A 140 8.18 -11.72 1.32
C GLY A 140 8.11 -12.71 0.16
N MET A 141 9.14 -13.56 0.01
CA MET A 141 9.16 -14.62 -1.00
C MET A 141 8.01 -15.62 -0.81
N LEU A 142 7.76 -16.07 0.42
CA LEU A 142 6.64 -16.97 0.73
C LEU A 142 5.28 -16.33 0.43
N LEU A 143 5.11 -15.04 0.74
CA LEU A 143 3.89 -14.29 0.42
C LEU A 143 3.67 -14.18 -1.08
N ILE A 144 4.71 -13.87 -1.86
CA ILE A 144 4.62 -13.80 -3.33
C ILE A 144 4.26 -15.17 -3.91
N ILE A 145 4.96 -16.24 -3.51
CA ILE A 145 4.75 -17.58 -4.04
C ILE A 145 3.34 -18.07 -3.71
N SER A 146 2.89 -17.90 -2.46
CA SER A 146 1.55 -18.31 -2.03
C SER A 146 0.46 -17.52 -2.74
N SER A 147 0.63 -16.20 -2.87
CA SER A 147 -0.34 -15.34 -3.56
C SER A 147 -0.42 -15.68 -5.05
N ASN A 148 0.71 -15.90 -5.72
CA ASN A 148 0.74 -16.34 -7.11
C ASN A 148 0.11 -17.73 -7.28
N ALA A 149 0.38 -18.66 -6.37
CA ALA A 149 -0.23 -20.00 -6.42
C ALA A 149 -1.75 -19.96 -6.27
N ILE A 150 -2.28 -19.04 -5.45
CA ILE A 150 -3.73 -18.80 -5.32
C ILE A 150 -4.27 -18.16 -6.60
N ALA A 151 -3.60 -17.15 -7.15
CA ALA A 151 -4.01 -16.46 -8.38
C ALA A 151 -4.12 -17.42 -9.59
N ARG A 152 -3.20 -18.38 -9.70
CA ARG A 152 -3.24 -19.43 -10.74
C ARG A 152 -4.51 -20.28 -10.71
N ARG A 153 -5.20 -20.39 -9.56
CA ARG A 153 -6.47 -21.12 -9.48
C ARG A 153 -7.62 -20.43 -10.21
N TRP A 154 -7.47 -19.14 -10.49
CA TRP A 154 -8.42 -18.32 -11.23
C TRP A 154 -7.92 -17.90 -12.61
N ASP A 155 -6.86 -18.55 -13.13
CA ASP A 155 -6.22 -18.23 -14.41
C ASP A 155 -5.61 -16.81 -14.49
N GLU A 156 -5.37 -16.18 -13.34
CA GLU A 156 -4.80 -14.83 -13.23
C GLU A 156 -3.37 -14.83 -12.66
N GLY A 157 -2.64 -15.93 -12.86
CA GLY A 157 -1.25 -16.07 -12.43
C GLY A 157 -0.28 -15.19 -13.23
N ILE A 158 0.80 -14.72 -12.59
CA ILE A 158 1.88 -14.00 -13.29
C ILE A 158 2.72 -14.98 -14.16
N TRP A 159 2.82 -16.24 -13.72
CA TRP A 159 3.61 -17.34 -14.30
C TRP A 159 2.82 -18.65 -14.27
#